data_AF-A0A4S5BIK0-F1
#
_entry.id   AF-A0A4S5BIK0-F1
#
_cell.length_a   1.000
_cell.length_b   1.000
_cell.length_c   1.000
_cell.angle_alpha   90.00
_cell.angle_beta   90.00
_cell.angle_gamma   90.00
#
_symmetry.space_group_name_H-M   'P 1'
#
loop_
_entity.id
_entity.type
_entity.pdbx_description
1 polymer ?
#
loop_
_entity_poly.entity_id
_entity_poly.type
_entity_poly.pdbx_seq_one_letter_code
_entity_poly.pdbx_strand_id
1 'polypeptide(L)'
;MLNPSLTRRINALPDTLSRLMSDPAVSESMARADESKRRLTRLLPLDGVEQSAIDEYRRDWLARYVYNSNAIEGSTLSLKDTELVMEGEFVPTDSPARYIFAARGVADGMAYVEWFVDRRHPLDIDVIRKLHEITAVFRQVGVSGSRW
;
A
#
# COMPACT_ATOMS: atom_id res chain seq x y z
N MET A 1 -4.39 -27.68 8.00
CA MET A 1 -5.87 -27.68 7.97
C MET A 1 -6.35 -26.30 7.57
N LEU A 2 -7.33 -26.19 6.66
CA LEU A 2 -7.93 -24.89 6.29
C LEU A 2 -8.67 -24.30 7.49
N ASN A 3 -8.48 -23.00 7.76
CA ASN A 3 -9.17 -22.31 8.84
C ASN A 3 -10.68 -22.19 8.50
N PRO A 4 -11.58 -22.84 9.27
CA PRO A 4 -13.01 -22.88 8.92
C PRO A 4 -13.68 -21.50 8.95
N SER A 5 -13.22 -20.60 9.82
CA SER A 5 -13.73 -19.22 9.91
C SER A 5 -13.36 -18.40 8.68
N LEU A 6 -12.09 -18.47 8.27
CA LEU A 6 -11.61 -17.81 7.04
C LEU A 6 -12.33 -18.34 5.81
N THR A 7 -12.49 -19.66 5.70
CA THR A 7 -13.20 -20.29 4.57
C THR A 7 -14.64 -19.79 4.47
N ARG A 8 -15.34 -19.71 5.61
CA ARG A 8 -16.71 -19.17 5.65
C ARG A 8 -16.77 -17.71 5.22
N ARG A 9 -15.83 -16.88 5.70
CA ARG A 9 -15.75 -15.45 5.32
C ARG A 9 -15.51 -15.26 3.83
N ILE A 10 -14.57 -16.02 3.27
CA ILE A 10 -14.24 -15.97 1.83
C ILE A 10 -15.49 -16.34 1.00
N ASN A 11 -16.17 -17.42 1.35
CA ASN A 11 -17.37 -17.86 0.63
C ASN A 11 -18.52 -16.85 0.72
N ALA A 12 -18.56 -16.02 1.76
CA ALA A 12 -19.57 -14.96 1.95
C ALA A 12 -19.19 -13.61 1.29
N LEU A 13 -17.99 -13.48 0.73
CA LEU A 13 -17.54 -12.23 0.10
C LEU A 13 -18.43 -11.80 -1.08
N PRO A 14 -18.84 -12.69 -2.03
CA PRO A 14 -19.65 -12.26 -3.16
C PRO A 14 -20.95 -11.55 -2.74
N ASP A 15 -21.68 -12.11 -1.78
CA ASP A 15 -22.92 -11.53 -1.26
C ASP A 15 -22.67 -10.25 -0.46
N THR A 16 -21.58 -10.22 0.30
CA THR A 16 -21.16 -9.03 1.06
C THR A 16 -20.85 -7.87 0.10
N LEU A 17 -20.04 -8.12 -0.93
CA LEU A 17 -19.66 -7.13 -1.92
C LEU A 17 -20.87 -6.69 -2.75
N SER A 18 -21.75 -7.61 -3.14
CA SER A 18 -22.96 -7.27 -3.91
C SER A 18 -23.89 -6.34 -3.13
N ARG A 19 -24.08 -6.59 -1.83
CA ARG A 19 -24.85 -5.70 -0.96
C ARG A 19 -24.19 -4.33 -0.81
N LEU A 20 -22.87 -4.30 -0.63
CA LEU A 20 -22.10 -3.08 -0.47
C LEU A 20 -22.12 -2.23 -1.75
N MET A 21 -22.05 -2.86 -2.92
CA MET A 21 -22.18 -2.18 -4.22
C MET A 21 -23.60 -1.69 -4.51
N SER A 22 -24.62 -2.29 -3.91
CA SER A 22 -26.02 -1.88 -4.05
C SER A 22 -26.43 -0.80 -3.04
N ASP A 23 -25.58 -0.51 -2.05
CA ASP A 23 -25.81 0.56 -1.08
C ASP A 23 -25.69 1.92 -1.80
N PRO A 24 -26.75 2.77 -1.78
CA PRO A 24 -26.73 4.05 -2.46
C PRO A 24 -25.59 4.97 -2.03
N ALA A 25 -25.23 4.98 -0.74
CA ALA A 25 -24.17 5.85 -0.22
C ALA A 25 -22.79 5.40 -0.72
N VAL A 26 -22.57 4.09 -0.80
CA VAL A 26 -21.33 3.54 -1.38
C VAL A 26 -21.27 3.81 -2.86
N SER A 27 -22.36 3.55 -3.60
CA SER A 27 -22.41 3.80 -5.04
C SER A 27 -22.18 5.27 -5.37
N GLU A 28 -22.75 6.19 -4.60
CA GLU A 28 -22.53 7.64 -4.76
C GLU A 28 -21.08 8.02 -4.48
N SER A 29 -20.47 7.48 -3.41
CA SER A 29 -19.06 7.71 -3.10
C SER A 29 -18.13 7.25 -4.22
N MET A 30 -18.38 6.05 -4.77
CA MET A 30 -17.64 5.52 -5.91
C MET A 30 -17.80 6.38 -7.16
N ALA A 31 -19.03 6.83 -7.47
CA ALA A 31 -19.27 7.73 -8.61
C ALA A 31 -18.54 9.07 -8.46
N ARG A 32 -18.47 9.62 -7.24
CA ARG A 32 -17.69 10.84 -6.95
C ARG A 32 -16.19 10.61 -7.12
N ALA A 33 -15.68 9.46 -6.69
CA ALA A 33 -14.27 9.10 -6.88
C ALA A 33 -13.92 8.98 -8.37
N ASP A 34 -14.77 8.32 -9.15
CA ASP A 34 -14.62 8.21 -10.60
C ASP A 34 -14.62 9.58 -11.29
N GLU A 35 -15.53 10.48 -10.91
CA GLU A 35 -15.55 11.82 -11.50
C GLU A 35 -14.31 12.65 -11.12
N SER A 36 -13.83 12.53 -9.89
CA SER A 36 -12.57 13.15 -9.49
C SER A 36 -11.39 12.60 -10.28
N LYS A 37 -11.33 11.28 -10.52
CA LYS A 37 -10.32 10.66 -11.38
C LYS A 37 -10.41 11.16 -12.82
N ARG A 38 -11.62 11.27 -13.39
CA ARG A 38 -11.82 11.83 -14.75
C ARG A 38 -11.34 13.28 -14.83
N ARG A 39 -11.69 14.12 -13.85
CA ARG A 39 -11.20 15.51 -13.77
C ARG A 39 -9.69 15.58 -13.77
N LEU A 40 -9.01 14.80 -12.93
CA LEU A 40 -7.55 14.75 -12.87
C LEU A 40 -6.94 14.27 -14.19
N THR A 41 -7.51 13.23 -14.80
CA THR A 41 -7.01 12.67 -16.06
C THR A 41 -7.12 13.69 -17.21
N ARG A 42 -8.14 14.56 -17.20
CA ARG A 42 -8.31 15.64 -18.19
C ARG A 42 -7.24 16.74 -18.10
N LEU A 43 -6.47 16.81 -17.02
CA LEU A 43 -5.37 17.77 -16.88
C LEU A 43 -4.10 17.31 -17.61
N LEU A 44 -4.03 16.07 -18.09
CA LEU A 44 -2.86 15.54 -18.78
C LEU A 44 -2.81 15.95 -20.25
N PRO A 45 -1.61 16.17 -20.84
CA PRO A 45 -0.30 16.09 -20.19
C PRO A 45 -0.01 17.33 -19.33
N LEU A 46 0.67 17.12 -18.20
CA LEU A 46 1.16 18.20 -17.35
C LEU A 46 2.45 18.78 -17.93
N ASP A 47 2.68 20.07 -17.71
CA ASP A 47 3.97 20.68 -18.02
C ASP A 47 5.06 20.33 -16.98
N GLY A 48 6.29 20.77 -17.19
CA GLY A 48 7.41 20.44 -16.29
C GLY A 48 7.25 20.97 -14.85
N VAL A 49 6.54 22.08 -14.66
CA VAL A 49 6.29 22.68 -13.34
C VAL A 49 5.18 21.91 -12.63
N GLU A 50 4.07 21.68 -13.32
CA GLU A 50 2.93 20.91 -12.82
C GLU A 50 3.33 19.47 -12.48
N GLN A 51 4.16 18.84 -13.32
CA GLN A 51 4.67 17.49 -13.07
C GLN A 51 5.53 17.46 -11.79
N SER A 52 6.41 18.44 -11.61
CA SER A 52 7.25 18.54 -10.40
C SER A 52 6.41 18.71 -9.13
N ALA A 53 5.35 19.53 -9.19
CA ALA A 53 4.43 19.72 -8.07
C ALA A 53 3.67 18.43 -7.72
N ILE A 54 3.24 17.65 -8.72
CA ILE A 54 2.62 16.35 -8.50
C ILE A 54 3.60 15.33 -7.92
N ASP A 55 4.86 15.34 -8.33
CA ASP A 55 5.87 14.42 -7.82
C ASP A 55 6.28 14.75 -6.37
N GLU A 56 6.28 16.04 -5.99
CA GLU A 56 6.39 16.45 -4.59
C GLU A 56 5.18 15.98 -3.76
N TYR A 57 3.96 16.18 -4.28
CA TYR A 57 2.75 15.68 -3.62
C TYR A 57 2.76 14.16 -3.45
N ARG A 58 3.21 13.41 -4.46
CA ARG A 58 3.34 11.94 -4.39
C ARG A 58 4.30 11.50 -3.30
N ARG A 59 5.43 12.20 -3.10
CA ARG A 59 6.38 11.91 -2.03
C ARG A 59 5.75 12.12 -0.65
N ASP A 60 5.10 13.26 -0.42
CA ASP A 60 4.36 13.53 0.84
C ASP A 60 3.23 12.51 1.06
N TRP A 61 2.48 12.17 0.01
CA TRP A 61 1.44 11.16 0.08
C TRP A 61 1.99 9.78 0.47
N LEU A 62 3.10 9.35 -0.13
CA LEU A 62 3.70 8.04 0.16
C LEU A 62 4.15 7.96 1.61
N ALA A 63 4.78 9.01 2.15
CA ALA A 63 5.17 9.06 3.56
C ALA A 63 3.97 8.88 4.50
N ARG A 64 2.87 9.60 4.23
CA ARG A 64 1.63 9.48 5.00
C ARG A 64 0.97 8.13 4.82
N TYR A 65 1.00 7.56 3.61
CA TYR A 65 0.46 6.23 3.34
C TYR A 65 1.19 5.16 4.17
N VAL A 66 2.52 5.18 4.16
CA VAL A 66 3.36 4.25 4.94
C VAL A 66 3.11 4.43 6.44
N TYR A 67 3.15 5.67 6.92
CA TYR A 67 2.92 5.99 8.33
C TYR A 67 1.55 5.49 8.81
N ASN A 68 0.46 5.88 8.14
CA ASN A 68 -0.90 5.53 8.56
C ASN A 68 -1.15 4.02 8.45
N SER A 69 -0.65 3.37 7.40
CA SER A 69 -0.81 1.91 7.23
C SER A 69 -0.13 1.15 8.38
N ASN A 70 1.10 1.52 8.72
CA ASN A 70 1.82 0.89 9.82
C ASN A 70 1.24 1.24 11.19
N ALA A 71 0.70 2.44 11.38
CA ALA A 71 0.05 2.83 12.63
C ALA A 71 -1.22 1.99 12.89
N ILE A 72 -2.00 1.66 11.85
CA ILE A 72 -3.14 0.73 11.95
C ILE A 72 -2.69 -0.66 12.43
N GLU A 73 -1.51 -1.11 12.00
CA GLU A 73 -0.91 -2.38 12.40
C GLU A 73 -0.12 -2.29 13.74
N GLY A 74 -0.16 -1.14 14.42
CA GLY A 74 0.39 -0.94 15.77
C GLY A 74 1.83 -0.43 15.84
N SER A 75 2.38 0.10 14.74
CA SER A 75 3.65 0.82 14.77
C SER A 75 3.57 2.07 15.63
N THR A 76 4.68 2.40 16.29
CA THR A 76 4.83 3.62 17.11
C THR A 76 5.74 4.67 16.46
N LEU A 77 6.20 4.43 15.22
CA LEU A 77 6.98 5.44 14.49
C LEU A 77 6.12 6.69 14.30
N SER A 78 6.71 7.87 14.53
CA SER A 78 6.04 9.12 14.14
C SER A 78 6.06 9.29 12.62
N LEU A 79 5.28 10.24 12.09
CA LEU A 79 5.33 10.59 10.66
C LEU A 79 6.74 11.02 10.27
N LYS A 80 7.40 11.85 11.09
CA LYS A 80 8.77 12.30 10.87
C LYS A 80 9.78 11.15 10.86
N ASP A 81 9.66 10.20 11.79
CA ASP A 81 10.54 9.03 11.80
C ASP A 81 10.31 8.15 10.57
N THR A 82 9.06 8.06 10.10
CA THR A 82 8.71 7.31 8.89
C THR A 82 9.33 7.95 7.63
N GLU A 83 9.26 9.27 7.50
CA GLU A 83 9.91 10.04 6.43
C GLU A 83 11.41 9.77 6.40
N LEU A 84 12.10 9.93 7.54
CA LEU A 84 13.55 9.70 7.63
C LEU A 84 13.96 8.25 7.31
N VAL A 85 13.13 7.27 7.70
CA VAL A 85 13.36 5.86 7.38
C VAL A 85 13.25 5.60 5.88
N MET A 86 12.30 6.26 5.21
CA MET A 86 12.08 6.15 3.76
C MET A 86 13.18 6.84 2.95
N GLU A 87 13.68 7.98 3.41
CA GLU A 87 14.82 8.68 2.79
C GLU A 87 16.13 7.88 2.92
N GLY A 88 16.17 6.89 3.82
CA GLY A 88 17.34 6.05 4.06
C GLY A 88 18.42 6.72 4.91
N GLU A 89 18.13 7.92 5.42
CA GLU A 89 19.07 8.77 6.15
C GLU A 89 19.16 8.43 7.64
N PHE A 90 18.19 7.67 8.19
CA PHE A 90 18.13 7.41 9.63
C PHE A 90 17.51 6.06 10.01
N VAL A 91 17.98 5.50 11.12
CA VAL A 91 17.39 4.37 11.83
C VAL A 91 17.11 4.85 13.25
N PRO A 92 15.85 5.11 13.64
CA PRO A 92 15.55 5.60 14.98
C PRO A 92 16.08 4.65 16.06
N THR A 93 17.02 5.13 16.87
CA THR A 93 17.70 4.33 17.90
C THR A 93 16.74 3.74 18.94
N ASP A 94 15.63 4.43 19.19
CA ASP A 94 14.63 4.07 20.21
C ASP A 94 13.43 3.29 19.64
N SER A 95 13.40 2.99 18.34
CA SER A 95 12.31 2.25 17.71
C SER A 95 12.68 0.79 17.43
N PRO A 96 11.78 -0.17 17.71
CA PRO A 96 12.00 -1.56 17.33
C PRO A 96 12.28 -1.69 15.82
N ALA A 97 13.35 -2.39 15.46
CA ALA A 97 13.75 -2.58 14.06
C ALA A 97 12.62 -3.12 13.16
N ARG A 98 11.69 -3.92 13.73
CA ARG A 98 10.50 -4.41 13.02
C ARG A 98 9.64 -3.30 12.41
N TYR A 99 9.54 -2.13 13.04
CA TYR A 99 8.73 -1.02 12.53
C TYR A 99 9.44 -0.29 11.37
N ILE A 100 10.76 -0.20 11.44
CA ILE A 100 11.60 0.33 10.36
C ILE A 100 11.48 -0.57 9.13
N PHE A 101 11.59 -1.88 9.31
CA PHE A 101 11.40 -2.85 8.22
C PHE A 101 9.98 -2.84 7.67
N ALA A 102 8.96 -2.72 8.53
CA ALA A 102 7.58 -2.60 8.06
C ALA A 102 7.37 -1.31 7.23
N ALA A 103 7.96 -0.19 7.63
CA ALA A 103 7.90 1.06 6.86
C ALA A 103 8.50 0.91 5.46
N ARG A 104 9.69 0.33 5.39
CA ARG A 104 10.32 0.03 4.09
C ARG A 104 9.50 -0.96 3.27
N GLY A 105 9.02 -2.04 3.88
CA GLY A 105 8.21 -3.05 3.18
C GLY A 105 6.92 -2.48 2.59
N VAL A 106 6.22 -1.56 3.27
CA VAL A 106 5.03 -0.89 2.72
C VAL A 106 5.40 0.06 1.59
N ALA A 107 6.50 0.81 1.70
CA ALA A 107 6.99 1.68 0.62
C ALA A 107 7.39 0.89 -0.62
N ASP A 108 8.19 -0.16 -0.45
CA ASP A 108 8.61 -1.07 -1.53
C ASP A 108 7.41 -1.79 -2.16
N GLY A 109 6.42 -2.15 -1.33
CA GLY A 109 5.16 -2.74 -1.79
C GLY A 109 4.39 -1.79 -2.70
N MET A 110 4.33 -0.49 -2.38
CA MET A 110 3.71 0.51 -3.26
C MET A 110 4.48 0.67 -4.56
N ALA A 111 5.82 0.75 -4.51
CA ALA A 111 6.65 0.81 -5.71
C ALA A 111 6.44 -0.42 -6.62
N TYR A 112 6.27 -1.60 -6.03
CA TYR A 112 5.92 -2.81 -6.78
C TYR A 112 4.53 -2.73 -7.43
N VAL A 113 3.54 -2.17 -6.74
CA VAL A 113 2.20 -1.94 -7.30
C VAL A 113 2.24 -0.99 -8.50
N GLU A 114 2.96 0.12 -8.40
CA GLU A 114 3.14 1.06 -9.51
C GLU A 114 3.80 0.38 -10.73
N TRP A 115 4.92 -0.32 -10.48
CA TRP A 115 5.63 -1.10 -11.51
C TRP A 115 4.74 -2.17 -12.18
N PHE A 116 3.84 -2.78 -11.42
CA PHE A 116 2.88 -3.77 -11.89
C PHE A 116 1.78 -3.14 -12.76
N VAL A 117 1.18 -2.04 -12.29
CA VAL A 117 0.13 -1.31 -13.01
C VAL A 117 0.63 -0.82 -14.37
N ASP A 118 1.86 -0.32 -14.44
CA ASP A 118 2.47 0.14 -15.69
C ASP A 118 2.61 -0.95 -16.75
N ARG A 119 2.74 -2.21 -16.33
CA ARG A 119 2.81 -3.38 -17.23
C ARG A 119 1.46 -3.84 -17.75
N ARG A 120 0.36 -3.28 -17.22
CA ARG A 120 -1.03 -3.62 -17.59
C ARG A 120 -1.32 -5.12 -17.54
N HIS A 121 -0.61 -5.85 -16.70
CA HIS A 121 -0.85 -7.27 -16.48
C HIS A 121 -2.14 -7.44 -15.65
N PRO A 122 -2.97 -8.47 -15.91
CA PRO A 122 -4.10 -8.78 -15.04
C PRO A 122 -3.66 -9.07 -13.60
N LEU A 123 -4.49 -8.69 -12.62
CA LEU A 123 -4.24 -9.08 -11.23
C LEU A 123 -4.42 -10.59 -11.09
N ASP A 124 -3.40 -11.25 -10.57
CA ASP A 124 -3.42 -12.68 -10.28
C ASP A 124 -2.87 -12.99 -8.88
N ILE A 125 -2.85 -14.28 -8.54
CA ILE A 125 -2.40 -14.73 -7.22
C ILE A 125 -0.90 -14.54 -7.00
N ASP A 126 -0.09 -14.55 -8.06
CA ASP A 126 1.36 -14.41 -7.94
C ASP A 126 1.73 -12.97 -7.63
N VAL A 127 1.01 -12.00 -8.21
CA VAL A 127 1.11 -10.58 -7.84
C VAL A 127 0.77 -10.39 -6.35
N ILE A 128 -0.32 -11.00 -5.87
CA ILE A 128 -0.73 -10.90 -4.46
C ILE A 128 0.32 -11.52 -3.53
N ARG A 129 0.85 -12.70 -3.87
CA ARG A 129 1.92 -13.36 -3.09
C ARG A 129 3.18 -12.52 -3.06
N LYS A 130 3.58 -11.93 -4.20
CA LYS A 130 4.78 -11.11 -4.27
C LYS A 130 4.62 -9.83 -3.46
N LEU A 131 3.47 -9.17 -3.54
CA LEU A 131 3.16 -8.00 -2.71
C LEU A 131 3.18 -8.34 -1.21
N HIS A 132 2.66 -9.51 -0.83
CA HIS A 132 2.74 -9.98 0.54
C HIS A 132 4.19 -10.24 0.98
N GLU A 133 5.00 -10.89 0.15
CA GLU A 133 6.42 -11.13 0.42
C GLU A 133 7.17 -9.82 0.70
N ILE A 134 6.97 -8.81 -0.14
CA ILE A 134 7.63 -7.49 -0.04
C ILE A 134 7.16 -6.74 1.22
N THR A 135 5.88 -6.77 1.54
CA THR A 135 5.34 -6.04 2.70
C THR A 135 5.59 -6.75 4.03
N ALA A 136 5.71 -8.09 4.02
CA ALA A 136 5.86 -8.92 5.23
C ALA A 136 7.32 -9.25 5.60
N VAL A 137 8.32 -8.59 5.01
CA VAL A 137 9.77 -8.93 5.08
C VAL A 137 10.31 -9.15 6.52
N PHE A 138 9.63 -8.69 7.58
CA PHE A 138 10.02 -9.08 8.95
C PHE A 138 9.85 -10.57 9.29
N ARG A 139 9.18 -11.39 8.46
CA ARG A 139 9.03 -12.84 8.75
C ARG A 139 10.21 -13.73 8.34
N GLN A 140 11.26 -13.21 7.69
CA GLN A 140 12.34 -14.06 7.14
C GLN A 140 13.76 -13.83 7.68
N VAL A 141 14.03 -12.78 8.45
CA VAL A 141 15.39 -12.57 9.02
C VAL A 141 15.57 -13.26 10.39
N GLY A 142 14.60 -14.07 10.80
CA GLY A 142 14.72 -15.00 11.92
C GLY A 142 14.50 -16.42 11.42
N VAL A 143 15.58 -17.18 11.30
CA VAL A 143 15.71 -18.61 10.95
C VAL A 143 16.16 -18.88 9.51
N SER A 144 17.39 -19.41 9.44
CA SER A 144 18.07 -20.05 8.30
C SER A 144 18.77 -19.10 7.32
N GLY A 145 20.05 -18.86 7.59
CA GLY A 145 20.98 -18.40 6.56
C GLY A 145 21.07 -19.40 5.41
N SER A 146 21.18 -18.88 4.20
CA SER A 146 21.87 -19.44 3.04
C SER A 146 21.79 -18.41 1.93
N ARG A 147 22.95 -18.16 1.30
CA ARG A 147 23.13 -17.47 0.01
C ARG A 147 22.01 -17.82 -0.97
N TRP A 148 21.51 -16.88 -1.76
CA TRP A 148 22.08 -16.43 -3.05
C TRP A 148 21.55 -15.03 -3.39
#